data_AF-A0A963WCI0-F1
#
_entry.id   AF-A0A963WCI0-F1
#
_cell.length_a   1.000
_cell.length_b   1.000
_cell.length_c   1.000
_cell.angle_alpha   90.00
_cell.angle_beta   90.00
_cell.angle_gamma   90.00
#
_symmetry.space_group_name_H-M   'P 1'
#
loop_
_entity.id
_entity.type
_entity.pdbx_description
1 polymer ?
#
loop_
_entity_poly.entity_id
_entity_poly.type
_entity_poly.pdbx_seq_one_letter_code
_entity_poly.pdbx_strand_id
1 'polypeptide(L)'
;AGRGGWRSGPRGRRGARDRDDHQVATAPAEHRAIEVHVPETITVAELAHKMAIKASEVIKALMKMGQMVTINQPLDQDTAMIVVEEMGHTAVIAALDDPEAFTEEEVQQAEAEALPRAPVVTVMGHVDHG
;
A
#
# COMPACT_ATOMS: atom_id res chain seq x y z
N ALA A 1 80.03 -17.40 -7.34
CA ALA A 1 78.64 -17.87 -7.18
C ALA A 1 77.88 -16.89 -6.29
N GLY A 2 76.59 -16.61 -6.60
CA GLY A 2 75.62 -15.78 -5.81
C GLY A 2 75.78 -14.27 -6.02
N ARG A 3 74.98 -13.49 -6.77
CA ARG A 3 73.52 -13.32 -6.97
C ARG A 3 72.71 -12.86 -5.74
N GLY A 4 72.07 -11.70 -5.89
CA GLY A 4 70.87 -11.25 -5.17
C GLY A 4 71.14 -10.03 -4.27
N GLY A 5 70.69 -8.80 -4.53
CA GLY A 5 69.46 -8.37 -5.21
C GLY A 5 68.51 -7.71 -4.21
N TRP A 6 68.90 -6.59 -3.60
CA TRP A 6 68.05 -5.82 -2.68
C TRP A 6 67.11 -4.94 -3.49
N ARG A 7 65.86 -5.38 -3.69
CA ARG A 7 64.78 -4.59 -4.29
C ARG A 7 63.77 -4.17 -3.22
N SER A 8 63.60 -2.86 -3.11
CA SER A 8 62.36 -2.07 -2.94
C SER A 8 61.17 -2.64 -2.15
N GLY A 9 60.84 -1.94 -1.05
CA GLY A 9 59.53 -1.26 -0.90
C GLY A 9 58.39 -2.04 -0.21
N PRO A 10 57.58 -1.36 0.63
CA PRO A 10 56.62 -2.01 1.52
C PRO A 10 55.39 -2.52 0.76
N ARG A 11 55.20 -3.84 0.75
CA ARG A 11 53.94 -4.48 0.33
C ARG A 11 53.02 -4.59 1.55
N GLY A 12 52.20 -3.56 1.74
CA GLY A 12 51.20 -3.50 2.80
C GLY A 12 49.86 -2.94 2.35
N ARG A 13 49.46 -3.17 1.09
CA ARG A 13 48.14 -2.76 0.59
C ARG A 13 47.13 -3.88 0.88
N ARG A 14 46.67 -3.96 2.13
CA ARG A 14 45.46 -4.74 2.49
C ARG A 14 44.25 -3.93 2.06
N GLY A 15 43.96 -4.00 0.77
CA GLY A 15 42.72 -3.53 0.19
C GLY A 15 41.62 -4.55 0.43
N ALA A 16 40.55 -4.07 1.05
CA ALA A 16 39.16 -4.25 0.67
C ALA A 16 38.59 -5.68 0.52
N ARG A 17 37.43 -5.80 1.19
CA ARG A 17 36.23 -6.58 0.86
C ARG A 17 36.00 -7.76 1.78
N ASP A 18 35.29 -7.49 2.87
CA ASP A 18 34.21 -8.36 3.32
C ASP A 18 33.17 -7.44 3.94
N ARG A 19 32.37 -6.81 3.06
CA ARG A 19 31.04 -6.38 3.47
C ARG A 19 30.26 -7.67 3.52
N ASP A 20 30.00 -8.11 4.73
CA ASP A 20 29.05 -9.16 5.06
C ASP A 20 27.70 -8.75 4.47
N ASP A 21 27.46 -9.20 3.24
CA ASP A 21 26.17 -9.09 2.56
C ASP A 21 25.28 -10.15 3.21
N HIS A 22 24.68 -9.78 4.34
CA HIS A 22 23.57 -10.51 4.92
C HIS A 22 22.41 -10.47 3.93
N GLN A 23 22.45 -11.38 2.94
CA GLN A 23 21.29 -11.84 2.19
C GLN A 23 20.38 -12.53 3.19
N VAL A 24 19.56 -11.72 3.85
CA VAL A 24 18.37 -12.18 4.54
C VAL A 24 17.47 -12.72 3.44
N ALA A 25 17.56 -14.03 3.20
CA ALA A 25 16.60 -14.75 2.39
C ALA A 25 15.24 -14.64 3.10
N THR A 26 14.52 -13.57 2.78
CA THR A 26 13.11 -13.46 3.12
C THR A 26 12.41 -14.59 2.39
N ALA A 27 11.90 -15.55 3.17
CA ALA A 27 10.97 -16.56 2.69
C ALA A 27 9.92 -15.89 1.77
N PRO A 28 9.49 -16.53 0.67
CA PRO A 28 8.42 -15.98 -0.15
C PRO A 28 7.20 -15.83 0.76
N ALA A 29 6.87 -14.58 1.09
CA ALA A 29 5.58 -14.28 1.68
C ALA A 29 4.58 -14.81 0.66
N GLU A 30 3.69 -15.70 1.08
CA GLU A 30 2.54 -16.08 0.27
C GLU A 30 1.81 -14.79 -0.05
N HIS A 31 2.02 -14.26 -1.25
CA HIS A 31 1.36 -13.05 -1.72
C HIS A 31 -0.11 -13.40 -1.81
N ARG A 32 -0.86 -13.01 -0.78
CA ARG A 32 -2.31 -13.06 -0.82
C ARG A 32 -2.72 -12.02 -1.85
N ALA A 33 -3.15 -12.48 -3.02
CA ALA A 33 -3.71 -11.61 -4.04
C ALA A 33 -4.90 -10.87 -3.42
N ILE A 34 -4.78 -9.55 -3.35
CA ILE A 34 -5.84 -8.63 -2.92
C ILE A 34 -6.31 -7.95 -4.18
N GLU A 35 -7.62 -7.82 -4.32
CA GLU A 35 -8.24 -7.03 -5.38
C GLU A 35 -8.16 -5.55 -5.01
N VAL A 36 -7.54 -4.74 -5.87
CA VAL A 36 -7.25 -3.33 -5.62
C VAL A 36 -7.94 -2.47 -6.67
N HIS A 37 -8.94 -1.70 -6.23
CA HIS A 37 -9.62 -0.73 -7.08
C HIS A 37 -8.76 0.53 -7.27
N VAL A 38 -8.33 0.79 -8.50
CA VAL A 38 -7.43 1.90 -8.88
C VAL A 38 -8.25 3.00 -9.56
N PRO A 39 -8.39 4.20 -8.96
CA PRO A 39 -9.04 5.36 -9.61
C PRO A 39 -8.13 6.01 -10.66
N GLU A 40 -8.64 7.01 -11.38
CA GLU A 40 -7.88 7.73 -12.44
C GLU A 40 -6.56 8.33 -11.94
N THR A 41 -6.54 8.81 -10.68
CA THR A 41 -5.34 9.33 -10.03
C THR A 41 -5.30 8.82 -8.59
N ILE A 42 -4.17 8.25 -8.18
CA ILE A 42 -3.95 7.74 -6.82
C ILE A 42 -2.55 8.10 -6.35
N THR A 43 -2.36 8.40 -5.07
CA THR A 43 -1.03 8.60 -4.50
C THR A 43 -0.36 7.28 -4.13
N VAL A 44 0.98 7.28 -4.08
CA VAL A 44 1.75 6.09 -3.65
C VAL A 44 1.35 5.62 -2.25
N ALA A 45 1.04 6.55 -1.34
CA ALA A 45 0.54 6.24 0.00
C ALA A 45 -0.79 5.46 -0.05
N GLU A 46 -1.77 5.98 -0.79
CA GLU A 46 -3.10 5.37 -0.90
C GLU A 46 -3.04 4.00 -1.58
N LEU A 47 -2.22 3.85 -2.62
CA LEU A 47 -2.00 2.57 -3.31
C LEU A 47 -1.43 1.52 -2.33
N ALA A 48 -0.42 1.89 -1.55
CA ALA A 48 0.17 1.02 -0.54
C ALA A 48 -0.84 0.62 0.55
N HIS A 49 -1.68 1.56 0.98
CA HIS A 49 -2.76 1.30 1.93
C HIS A 49 -3.77 0.28 1.39
N LYS A 50 -4.22 0.41 0.14
CA LYS A 50 -5.17 -0.54 -0.49
C LYS A 50 -4.59 -1.95 -0.65
N MET A 51 -3.29 -2.04 -0.88
CA MET A 51 -2.56 -3.31 -1.01
C MET A 51 -2.13 -3.91 0.34
N ALA A 52 -2.37 -3.21 1.46
CA ALA A 52 -1.89 -3.59 2.80
C ALA A 52 -0.36 -3.83 2.88
N ILE A 53 0.41 -3.11 2.06
CA ILE A 53 1.88 -3.16 2.02
C ILE A 53 2.48 -1.83 2.43
N LYS A 54 3.78 -1.83 2.75
CA LYS A 54 4.48 -0.59 3.11
C LYS A 54 4.71 0.28 1.88
N ALA A 55 4.49 1.59 1.99
CA ALA A 55 4.76 2.53 0.90
C ALA A 55 6.21 2.47 0.40
N SER A 56 7.17 2.12 1.27
CA SER A 56 8.57 1.94 0.88
C SER A 56 8.81 0.77 -0.08
N GLU A 57 7.94 -0.25 -0.09
CA GLU A 57 8.01 -1.38 -1.02
C GLU A 57 7.45 -0.99 -2.40
N VAL A 58 6.34 -0.25 -2.41
CA VAL A 58 5.77 0.35 -3.63
C VAL A 58 6.76 1.30 -4.31
N ILE A 59 7.40 2.18 -3.52
CA ILE A 59 8.44 3.09 -4.03
C ILE A 59 9.61 2.31 -4.63
N LYS A 60 10.03 1.20 -4.01
CA LYS A 60 11.09 0.34 -4.56
C LYS A 60 10.68 -0.31 -5.89
N ALA A 61 9.43 -0.75 -6.02
CA ALA A 61 8.92 -1.31 -7.29
C ALA A 61 8.96 -0.25 -8.41
N LEU A 62 8.47 0.96 -8.14
CA LEU A 62 8.51 2.09 -9.07
C LEU A 62 9.95 2.48 -9.46
N MET A 63 10.89 2.47 -8.50
CA MET A 63 12.31 2.71 -8.78
C MET A 63 12.92 1.65 -9.71
N LYS A 64 12.54 0.37 -9.58
CA LYS A 64 12.99 -0.69 -10.50
C LYS A 64 12.48 -0.48 -11.92
N MET A 65 11.29 0.11 -12.07
CA MET A 65 10.72 0.51 -13.36
C MET A 65 11.30 1.83 -13.91
N GLY A 66 12.21 2.48 -13.18
CA GLY A 66 12.87 3.71 -13.60
C GLY A 66 12.10 5.00 -13.27
N GLN A 67 10.98 4.91 -12.55
CA GLN A 67 10.21 6.06 -12.10
C GLN A 67 10.56 6.40 -10.65
N MET A 68 11.25 7.54 -10.45
CA MET A 68 11.48 8.09 -9.11
C MET A 68 10.28 8.91 -8.67
N VAL A 69 9.60 8.44 -7.64
CA VAL A 69 8.45 9.12 -7.05
C VAL A 69 8.55 9.24 -5.53
N THR A 70 7.77 10.16 -4.96
CA THR A 70 7.65 10.33 -3.51
C THR A 70 6.32 9.81 -2.98
N ILE A 71 6.21 9.62 -1.66
CA ILE A 71 5.04 9.01 -1.01
C ILE A 71 3.69 9.68 -1.33
N ASN A 72 3.69 11.01 -1.49
CA ASN A 72 2.47 11.78 -1.74
C ASN A 72 2.32 12.19 -3.22
N GLN A 73 3.16 11.63 -4.09
CA GLN A 73 3.09 11.97 -5.51
C GLN A 73 1.91 11.25 -6.16
N PRO A 74 1.06 11.97 -6.92
CA PRO A 74 0.02 11.35 -7.71
C PRO A 74 0.61 10.49 -8.82
N LEU A 75 0.04 9.32 -9.01
CA LEU A 75 0.30 8.39 -10.11
C LEU A 75 -0.94 8.31 -10.99
N ASP A 76 -0.70 8.15 -12.28
CA ASP A 76 -1.71 7.76 -13.26
C ASP A 76 -2.20 6.32 -13.01
N GLN A 77 -3.45 6.07 -13.39
CA GLN A 77 -4.11 4.76 -13.26
C GLN A 77 -3.31 3.64 -13.93
N ASP A 78 -2.82 3.85 -15.16
CA ASP A 78 -2.07 2.85 -15.92
C ASP A 78 -0.80 2.41 -15.17
N THR A 79 -0.01 3.36 -14.69
CA THR A 79 1.19 3.10 -13.89
C THR A 79 0.82 2.39 -12.58
N ALA A 80 -0.22 2.82 -11.89
CA ALA A 80 -0.66 2.20 -10.65
C ALA A 80 -1.12 0.76 -10.86
N MET A 81 -1.82 0.45 -11.96
CA MET A 81 -2.23 -0.92 -12.31
C MET A 81 -1.01 -1.83 -12.53
N ILE A 82 -0.01 -1.37 -13.28
CA ILE A 82 1.21 -2.14 -13.53
C ILE A 82 1.94 -2.47 -12.22
N VAL A 83 2.03 -1.50 -11.30
CA VAL A 83 2.68 -1.71 -10.00
C VAL A 83 1.92 -2.72 -9.13
N VAL A 84 0.59 -2.70 -9.17
CA VAL A 84 -0.26 -3.66 -8.44
C VAL A 84 -0.03 -5.07 -8.97
N GLU A 85 0.00 -5.25 -10.29
CA GLU A 85 0.25 -6.54 -10.95
C GLU A 85 1.66 -7.07 -10.66
N GLU A 86 2.68 -6.22 -10.74
CA GLU A 86 4.08 -6.58 -10.42
C GLU A 86 4.25 -7.08 -8.98
N MET A 87 3.43 -6.56 -8.06
CA MET A 87 3.42 -6.96 -6.64
C MET A 87 2.54 -8.20 -6.37
N GLY A 88 1.95 -8.80 -7.40
CA GLY A 88 1.14 -10.02 -7.29
C GLY A 88 -0.30 -9.79 -6.83
N HIS A 89 -0.82 -8.56 -6.95
CA HIS A 89 -2.21 -8.21 -6.64
C HIS A 89 -3.03 -8.06 -7.93
N THR A 90 -4.35 -8.09 -7.82
CA THR A 90 -5.26 -7.93 -8.96
C THR A 90 -5.70 -6.47 -9.05
N ALA A 91 -5.29 -5.78 -10.11
CA ALA A 91 -5.71 -4.41 -10.35
C ALA A 91 -7.08 -4.38 -11.03
N VAL A 92 -8.02 -3.62 -10.46
CA VAL A 92 -9.35 -3.39 -11.04
C VAL A 92 -9.53 -1.90 -11.23
N ILE A 93 -9.99 -1.51 -12.43
CA ILE A 93 -10.33 -0.12 -12.71
C ILE A 93 -11.48 0.26 -11.78
N ALA A 94 -11.25 1.23 -10.91
CA ALA A 94 -12.34 1.84 -10.16
C ALA A 94 -13.14 2.68 -11.17
N ALA A 95 -14.33 2.23 -11.54
CA ALA A 95 -15.29 3.12 -12.16
C ALA A 95 -15.59 4.28 -11.18
N LEU A 96 -15.96 5.43 -11.74
CA LEU A 96 -16.53 6.55 -10.97
C LEU A 96 -17.93 6.13 -10.48
N ASP A 97 -18.00 5.11 -9.62
CA ASP A 97 -19.25 4.64 -9.08
C ASP A 97 -19.53 5.32 -7.75
N ASP A 98 -20.76 5.82 -7.69
CA ASP A 98 -21.35 6.62 -6.65
C ASP A 98 -20.97 6.16 -5.22
N PRO A 99 -20.82 7.11 -4.29
CA PRO A 99 -20.53 6.83 -2.88
C PRO A 99 -21.61 5.98 -2.15
N GLU A 100 -22.64 5.48 -2.84
CA GLU A 100 -23.63 4.57 -2.28
C GLU A 100 -23.12 3.11 -2.15
N ALA A 101 -22.12 2.69 -2.94
CA ALA A 101 -21.67 1.29 -2.96
C ALA A 101 -20.91 0.82 -1.70
N PHE A 102 -20.44 1.74 -0.84
CA PHE A 102 -19.80 1.40 0.45
C PHE A 102 -20.81 1.22 1.60
N THR A 103 -22.12 1.32 1.34
CA THR A 103 -23.17 1.21 2.36
C THR A 103 -24.01 -0.07 2.24
N GLU A 104 -23.58 -1.05 1.46
CA GLU A 104 -24.35 -2.29 1.25
C GLU A 104 -23.93 -3.46 2.16
N GLU A 105 -22.81 -3.36 2.91
CA GLU A 105 -22.39 -4.42 3.84
C GLU A 105 -22.92 -4.31 5.28
N GLU A 106 -23.65 -3.25 5.65
CA GLU A 106 -24.20 -3.10 7.02
C GLU A 106 -25.73 -2.94 7.12
N VAL A 107 -26.47 -3.02 6.02
CA VAL A 107 -27.93 -3.17 6.09
C VAL A 107 -28.32 -4.45 5.38
N GLN A 108 -28.00 -5.58 6.02
CA GLN A 108 -28.98 -6.65 6.03
C GLN A 108 -30.30 -6.00 6.41
N GLN A 109 -31.16 -5.77 5.43
CA GLN A 109 -32.59 -5.65 5.66
C GLN A 109 -32.98 -6.94 6.39
N ALA A 110 -32.85 -6.92 7.71
CA ALA A 110 -33.76 -7.69 8.52
C ALA A 110 -35.13 -7.19 8.05
N GLU A 111 -35.82 -8.01 7.27
CA GLU A 111 -37.28 -8.07 7.25
C GLU A 111 -37.72 -8.35 8.69
N ALA A 112 -37.50 -7.38 9.58
CA ALA A 112 -38.08 -7.34 10.89
C ALA A 112 -39.51 -6.87 10.66
N GLU A 113 -40.47 -7.71 11.03
CA GLU A 113 -41.88 -7.34 11.01
C GLU A 113 -42.06 -5.97 11.67
N ALA A 114 -42.67 -5.04 10.94
CA ALA A 114 -42.96 -3.71 11.45
C ALA A 114 -44.03 -3.82 12.54
N LEU A 115 -43.61 -4.04 13.79
CA LEU A 115 -44.50 -4.06 14.94
C LEU A 115 -45.04 -2.64 15.19
N PRO A 116 -46.33 -2.50 15.56
CA PRO A 116 -46.92 -1.21 15.86
C PRO A 116 -46.20 -0.59 17.07
N ARG A 117 -45.43 0.48 16.83
CA ARG A 117 -44.82 1.29 17.89
C ARG A 117 -45.83 2.30 18.42
N ALA A 118 -45.80 2.53 19.74
CA ALA A 118 -46.65 3.55 20.36
C ALA A 118 -46.31 4.95 19.81
N PRO A 119 -47.31 5.85 19.68
CA PRO A 119 -47.06 7.21 19.22
C PRO A 119 -46.20 7.97 20.24
N VAL A 120 -45.13 8.59 19.76
CA VAL A 120 -44.31 9.49 20.58
C VAL A 120 -44.97 10.86 20.54
N VAL A 121 -45.46 11.32 21.68
CA VAL A 121 -46.02 12.67 21.84
C VAL A 121 -44.97 13.53 22.55
N THR A 122 -44.46 14.54 21.85
CA THR A 122 -43.64 15.58 22.47
C THR A 122 -44.52 16.79 22.74
N VAL A 123 -44.82 17.05 24.01
CA VAL A 123 -45.53 18.27 24.42
C VAL A 123 -44.48 19.35 24.65
N MET A 124 -44.37 20.29 23.72
CA MET A 124 -43.61 21.52 23.94
C MET A 124 -44.61 22.63 24.30
N GLY A 125 -44.67 22.96 25.59
CA GLY A 125 -45.46 24.08 26.11
C GLY A 125 -44.58 25.26 26.53
N HIS A 126 -45.15 26.46 26.48
CA HIS A 126 -44.75 27.55 27.39
C HIS A 126 -45.39 27.28 28.76
N VAL A 127 -44.76 27.75 29.85
CA VAL A 127 -45.23 27.52 31.23
C VAL A 127 -46.49 28.33 31.49
N ASP A 128 -47.61 27.83 31.01
CA ASP A 128 -48.96 28.03 31.51
C ASP A 128 -49.88 27.46 30.44
N HIS A 129 -50.55 26.37 30.77
CA HIS A 129 -51.80 25.80 30.23
C HIS A 129 -51.69 24.26 30.24
N GLY A 130 -52.54 23.65 31.07
CA GLY A 130 -52.82 22.21 31.07
C GLY A 130 -54.01 21.88 30.19
#